data_AF-A0A3D4YYZ0-F1
#
_entry.id   AF-A0A3D4YYZ0-F1
#
_cell.length_a   1.000
_cell.length_b   1.000
_cell.length_c   1.000
_cell.angle_alpha   90.00
_cell.angle_beta   90.00
_cell.angle_gamma   90.00
#
_symmetry.space_group_name_H-M   'P 1'
#
loop_
_entity.id
_entity.type
_entity.pdbx_description
1 polymer ?
#
loop_
_entity_poly.entity_id
_entity_poly.type
_entity_poly.pdbx_seq_one_letter_code
_entity_poly.pdbx_strand_id
1 'polypeptide(L)'
;MEDIAGRIGHRVSLDSVAQATLNIGKTGHGLDAIDYFREGKWDLLKDYCLNDVKITKEVYEYGLRHGCVYYLTRDGSDRKSVKVEWDKAEAASPLAPAAQQYNLLF
;
A
#
# COMPACT_ATOMS: atom_id res chain seq x y z
N MET A 1 -0.21 -4.38 1.68
CA MET A 1 -0.99 -4.12 2.91
C MET A 1 -1.57 -5.39 3.53
N GLU A 2 -1.56 -6.53 2.83
CA GLU A 2 -2.17 -7.79 3.32
C GLU A 2 -1.48 -8.37 4.56
N ASP A 3 -0.14 -8.36 4.64
CA ASP A 3 0.59 -8.82 5.84
C ASP A 3 0.17 -8.03 7.10
N ILE A 4 0.08 -6.70 6.99
CA ILE A 4 -0.42 -5.85 8.08
C ILE A 4 -1.86 -6.24 8.44
N ALA A 5 -2.73 -6.39 7.44
CA ALA A 5 -4.13 -6.75 7.65
C ALA A 5 -4.28 -8.11 8.36
N GLY A 6 -3.46 -9.10 7.99
CA GLY A 6 -3.41 -10.42 8.63
C GLY A 6 -2.99 -10.34 10.10
N ARG A 7 -2.07 -9.45 10.45
CA ARG A 7 -1.61 -9.23 11.84
C ARG A 7 -2.64 -8.52 12.71
N ILE A 8 -3.40 -7.57 12.14
CA ILE A 8 -4.36 -6.75 12.89
C ILE A 8 -5.82 -7.26 12.81
N GLY A 9 -6.08 -8.28 11.99
CA GLY A 9 -7.40 -8.91 11.85
C GLY A 9 -8.43 -8.10 11.03
N HIS A 10 -8.02 -7.04 10.34
CA HIS A 10 -8.89 -6.23 9.48
C HIS A 10 -8.08 -5.52 8.39
N ARG A 11 -8.75 -5.11 7.31
CA ARG A 11 -8.11 -4.35 6.23
C ARG A 11 -7.73 -2.94 6.70
N VAL A 12 -6.58 -2.47 6.23
CA VAL A 12 -6.09 -1.10 6.41
C VAL A 12 -5.77 -0.48 5.06
N SER A 13 -6.05 0.82 4.91
CA SER A 13 -5.71 1.55 3.69
C SER A 13 -4.21 1.92 3.68
N LEU A 14 -3.64 2.03 2.47
CA LEU A 14 -2.27 2.54 2.31
C LEU A 14 -2.11 3.94 2.92
N ASP A 15 -3.11 4.79 2.73
CA ASP A 15 -3.13 6.15 3.27
C ASP A 15 -3.08 6.18 4.81
N SER A 16 -3.87 5.34 5.49
CA SER A 16 -3.83 5.22 6.96
C SER A 16 -2.43 4.82 7.46
N VAL A 17 -1.79 3.86 6.78
CA VAL A 17 -0.43 3.43 7.14
C VAL A 17 0.61 4.52 6.83
N ALA A 18 0.48 5.19 5.69
CA ALA A 18 1.38 6.26 5.26
C ALA A 18 1.34 7.46 6.21
N GLN A 19 0.13 7.91 6.57
CA GLN A 19 -0.05 9.01 7.52
C GLN A 19 0.51 8.64 8.89
N ALA A 20 0.16 7.47 9.41
CA ALA A 20 0.59 7.06 10.73
C ALA A 20 2.09 6.74 10.82
N THR A 21 2.71 6.25 9.75
CA THR A 21 4.12 5.79 9.76
C THR A 21 5.09 6.86 9.31
N LEU A 22 4.76 7.54 8.20
CA LEU A 22 5.66 8.47 7.50
C LEU A 22 5.23 9.93 7.67
N ASN A 23 4.06 10.18 8.27
CA ASN A 23 3.44 11.51 8.36
C ASN A 23 3.20 12.14 6.98
N ILE A 24 2.94 11.30 5.97
CA ILE A 24 2.56 11.71 4.62
C ILE A 24 1.13 11.27 4.34
N GLY A 25 0.30 12.18 3.84
CA GLY A 25 -1.03 11.85 3.33
C GLY A 25 -0.94 11.47 1.86
N LYS A 26 -1.72 10.46 1.45
CA LYS A 26 -1.94 10.23 0.02
C LYS A 26 -2.73 11.43 -0.53
N THR A 27 -2.27 12.00 -1.64
CA THR A 27 -2.89 13.18 -2.26
C THR A 27 -4.16 12.87 -3.05
N GLY A 28 -4.49 11.59 -3.23
CA GLY A 28 -5.64 11.12 -4.02
C GLY A 28 -6.46 10.06 -3.30
N HIS A 29 -7.75 10.01 -3.62
CA HIS A 29 -8.68 9.03 -3.10
C HIS A 29 -8.61 7.71 -3.88
N GLY A 30 -9.12 6.62 -3.31
CA GLY A 30 -9.14 5.30 -3.96
C GLY A 30 -9.90 5.28 -5.29
N LEU A 31 -10.80 6.23 -5.50
CA LEU A 31 -11.66 6.31 -6.69
C LEU A 31 -11.03 7.10 -7.84
N ASP A 32 -10.02 7.95 -7.58
CA ASP A 32 -9.44 8.84 -8.60
C ASP A 32 -8.85 8.07 -9.78
N ALA A 33 -8.23 6.90 -9.52
CA ALA A 33 -7.69 6.06 -10.59
C ALA A 33 -8.77 5.54 -11.55
N ILE A 34 -9.98 5.27 -11.04
CA ILE A 34 -11.11 4.80 -11.85
C ILE A 34 -11.57 5.94 -12.75
N ASP A 35 -11.68 7.15 -12.20
CA ASP A 35 -12.12 8.32 -12.96
C ASP A 35 -11.08 8.73 -14.01
N TYR A 36 -9.79 8.74 -13.66
CA TYR A 36 -8.71 9.00 -14.62
C TYR A 36 -8.69 7.99 -15.76
N PHE A 37 -8.93 6.71 -15.49
CA PHE A 37 -9.03 5.68 -16.51
C PHE A 37 -10.23 5.93 -17.45
N ARG A 38 -11.41 6.16 -16.88
CA ARG A 38 -12.65 6.40 -17.64
C ARG A 38 -12.56 7.65 -18.52
N GLU A 39 -11.87 8.67 -18.05
CA GLU A 39 -11.68 9.94 -18.76
C GLU A 39 -10.47 9.96 -19.70
N GLY A 40 -9.70 8.86 -19.79
CA GLY A 40 -8.50 8.78 -20.63
C GLY A 40 -7.35 9.68 -20.16
N LYS A 41 -7.34 10.07 -18.88
CA LYS A 41 -6.30 10.89 -18.24
C LYS A 41 -5.09 10.03 -17.85
N TRP A 42 -4.40 9.49 -18.84
CA TRP A 42 -3.34 8.48 -18.65
C TRP A 42 -2.16 8.95 -17.81
N ASP A 43 -1.74 10.21 -17.94
CA ASP A 43 -0.58 10.70 -17.18
C ASP A 43 -0.92 10.85 -15.69
N LEU A 44 -2.11 11.35 -15.37
CA LEU A 44 -2.61 11.38 -13.98
C LEU A 44 -2.76 9.97 -13.40
N LEU A 45 -3.22 9.00 -14.19
CA LEU A 45 -3.31 7.60 -13.77
C LEU A 45 -1.92 7.00 -13.49
N LYS A 46 -0.93 7.27 -14.34
CA LYS A 46 0.46 6.83 -14.13
C LYS A 46 1.03 7.43 -12.85
N ASP A 47 0.87 8.75 -12.66
CA ASP A 47 1.36 9.44 -11.48
C ASP A 47 0.73 8.91 -10.20
N TYR A 48 -0.58 8.64 -10.23
CA TYR A 48 -1.30 8.00 -9.13
C TYR A 48 -0.69 6.63 -8.77
N CYS A 49 -0.51 5.76 -9.77
CA CYS A 49 0.05 4.42 -9.55
C CYS A 49 1.49 4.47 -9.05
N LEU A 50 2.32 5.36 -9.61
CA LEU A 50 3.71 5.53 -9.19
C LEU A 50 3.82 6.05 -7.76
N ASN A 51 2.94 6.96 -7.36
CA ASN A 51 2.89 7.47 -6.00
C ASN A 51 2.57 6.34 -4.99
N ASP A 52 1.62 5.46 -5.30
CA ASP A 52 1.29 4.31 -4.44
C ASP A 52 2.47 3.34 -4.28
N VAL A 53 3.22 3.09 -5.37
CA VAL A 53 4.44 2.27 -5.32
C VAL A 53 5.50 2.93 -4.44
N LYS A 54 5.70 4.24 -4.59
CA LYS A 54 6.66 5.01 -3.78
C LYS A 54 6.32 4.96 -2.29
N ILE A 55 5.08 5.24 -1.93
CA ILE A 55 4.61 5.20 -0.54
C ILE A 55 4.78 3.79 0.04
N THR A 56 4.40 2.76 -0.72
CA THR A 56 4.54 1.37 -0.27
C THR A 56 6.00 1.01 0.01
N LYS A 57 6.92 1.45 -0.87
CA LYS A 57 8.36 1.25 -0.67
C LYS A 57 8.86 1.95 0.59
N GLU A 58 8.48 3.21 0.81
CA GLU A 58 8.92 3.96 1.98
C GLU A 58 8.40 3.35 3.30
N VAL A 59 7.14 2.87 3.32
CA VAL A 59 6.58 2.13 4.45
C VAL A 59 7.34 0.83 4.68
N TYR A 60 7.63 0.09 3.61
CA TYR A 60 8.39 -1.16 3.69
C TYR A 60 9.79 -0.93 4.28
N GLU A 61 10.51 0.06 3.77
CA GLU A 61 11.84 0.43 4.27
C GLU A 61 11.80 0.93 5.72
N TYR A 62 10.74 1.64 6.12
CA TYR A 62 10.53 2.00 7.51
C TYR A 62 10.39 0.75 8.39
N GLY A 63 9.53 -0.20 7.99
CA GLY A 63 9.32 -1.45 8.72
C GLY A 63 10.59 -2.29 8.84
N LEU A 64 11.41 -2.35 7.78
CA LEU A 64 12.72 -3.00 7.83
C LEU A 64 13.67 -2.38 8.87
N ARG A 65 13.68 -1.03 8.97
CA ARG A 65 14.59 -0.32 9.89
C ARG A 65 14.14 -0.35 11.34
N HIS A 66 12.82 -0.36 11.59
CA HIS A 66 12.26 -0.17 12.94
C HIS A 66 11.61 -1.43 13.51
N GLY A 67 11.38 -2.47 12.70
CA GLY A 67 10.68 -3.69 13.13
C GLY A 67 9.19 -3.47 13.43
N CYS A 68 8.64 -2.31 13.07
CA CYS A 68 7.23 -2.00 13.21
C CYS A 68 6.79 -0.96 12.16
N VAL A 69 5.48 -0.92 11.92
CA VAL A 69 4.81 0.17 11.21
C VAL A 69 3.59 0.64 12.00
N TYR A 70 3.05 1.78 11.64
CA TYR A 70 1.90 2.37 12.32
C TYR A 70 0.70 2.49 11.37
N TYR A 71 -0.49 2.53 11.94
CA TYR A 71 -1.73 2.75 11.21
C TYR A 71 -2.72 3.52 12.07
N LEU A 72 -3.66 4.21 11.42
CA LEU A 72 -4.78 4.86 12.10
C LEU A 72 -5.90 3.85 12.35
N THR A 73 -6.59 3.97 13.49
CA THR A 73 -7.81 3.22 13.78
C THR A 73 -8.90 3.51 12.75
N ARG A 74 -9.92 2.66 12.69
CA ARG A 74 -10.98 2.73 11.68
C ARG A 74 -11.75 4.07 11.71
N ASP A 75 -11.86 4.67 12.88
CA ASP A 75 -12.45 5.99 13.12
C ASP A 75 -11.46 7.15 12.96
N GLY A 76 -10.17 6.86 12.70
CA GLY A 76 -9.12 7.85 12.48
C GLY A 76 -8.67 8.61 13.74
N SER A 77 -9.17 8.24 14.92
CA SER A 77 -8.95 8.96 16.17
C SER A 77 -7.59 8.64 16.81
N ASP A 78 -7.13 7.39 16.64
CA ASP A 78 -5.94 6.88 17.32
C ASP A 78 -4.92 6.31 16.33
N ARG A 79 -3.65 6.40 16.72
CA ARG A 79 -2.52 5.75 16.04
C ARG A 79 -2.11 4.49 16.80
N LYS A 80 -2.08 3.36 16.10
CA LYS A 80 -1.61 2.07 16.63
C LYS A 80 -0.38 1.58 15.88
N SER A 81 0.40 0.74 16.55
CA SER A 81 1.59 0.11 15.96
C SER A 81 1.35 -1.39 15.75
N VAL A 82 2.01 -1.95 14.74
CA VAL A 82 2.06 -3.38 14.47
C VAL A 82 3.51 -3.78 14.25
N LYS A 83 3.94 -4.84 14.93
CA LYS A 83 5.29 -5.40 14.76
C LYS A 83 5.38 -6.11 13.41
N VAL A 84 6.43 -5.84 12.66
CA VAL A 84 6.73 -6.47 11.38
C VAL A 84 8.10 -7.12 11.43
N GLU A 85 8.22 -8.29 10.80
CA GLU A 85 9.45 -9.08 10.75
C GLU A 85 9.83 -9.26 9.28
N TRP A 86 9.97 -8.14 8.57
CA TRP A 86 10.31 -8.13 7.15
C TRP A 86 11.82 -8.31 6.96
N ASP A 87 12.21 -9.08 5.95
CA ASP A 87 13.60 -9.27 5.54
C ASP A 87 13.78 -8.84 4.07
N LYS A 88 14.92 -8.22 3.75
CA LYS A 88 15.32 -7.92 2.37
C LYS A 88 15.52 -9.20 1.55
N ALA A 89 15.95 -10.30 2.16
CA ALA A 89 16.16 -11.57 1.46
C ALA A 89 14.85 -12.14 0.91
N GLU A 90 13.76 -12.06 1.68
CA GLU A 90 12.42 -12.48 1.24
C GLU A 90 11.86 -11.59 0.13
N ALA A 91 12.12 -10.27 0.17
CA ALA A 91 11.68 -9.34 -0.87
C ALA A 91 12.41 -9.48 -2.21
N ALA A 92 13.60 -10.10 -2.21
CA ALA A 92 14.35 -10.42 -3.42
C ALA A 92 13.96 -11.77 -4.03
N SER A 93 13.05 -12.53 -3.39
CA SER A 93 12.49 -13.73 -3.99
C SER A 93 11.75 -13.31 -5.26
N PRO A 94 12.14 -13.79 -6.46
CA PRO A 94 11.37 -13.52 -7.65
C PRO A 94 9.97 -14.04 -7.38
N LEU A 95 8.97 -13.16 -7.49
CA LEU A 95 7.58 -13.57 -7.56
C LEU A 95 7.52 -14.72 -8.55
N ALA A 96 7.37 -15.95 -8.05
CA ALA A 96 6.99 -17.06 -8.90
C ALA A 96 5.71 -16.55 -9.59
N PRO A 97 5.65 -16.52 -10.93
CA PRO A 97 4.49 -15.97 -11.58
C PRO A 97 3.31 -16.82 -11.14
N ALA A 98 2.44 -16.24 -10.31
CA ALA A 98 1.08 -16.73 -10.19
C ALA A 98 0.49 -16.51 -11.57
N ALA A 99 0.62 -17.53 -12.42
CA ALA A 99 -0.06 -17.62 -13.70
C ALA A 99 -1.56 -17.72 -13.40
N GLN A 100 -2.17 -16.59 -13.07
CA GLN A 100 -3.59 -16.41 -13.23
C GLN A 100 -3.76 -15.75 -14.58
N GLN A 101 -3.97 -16.60 -15.58
CA GLN A 101 -4.40 -16.22 -16.91
C GLN A 101 -5.70 -15.40 -16.76
N TYR A 102 -5.58 -14.08 -16.83
CA TYR A 102 -6.74 -13.21 -16.98
C TYR A 102 -7.29 -13.45 -18.38
N ASN A 103 -8.29 -14.32 -18.49
CA ASN A 103 -9.15 -14.38 -19.67
C ASN A 103 -9.95 -13.08 -19.71
N LEU A 104 -9.40 -12.07 -20.38
CA LEU A 104 -10.16 -10.95 -20.91
C LEU A 104 -10.87 -11.47 -22.16
N LEU A 105 -12.12 -11.92 -21.99
CA LEU A 105 -13.06 -12.01 -23.11
C LEU A 105 -13.58 -10.59 -23.36
N PHE A 106 -13.21 -10.05 -24.52
CA PHE A 106 -13.99 -9.03 -25.20
C PHE A 106 -15.29 -9.64 -25.72
#